data_AF-A0A0G0IUT1-F1
#
_entry.id   AF-A0A0G0IUT1-F1
#
_cell.length_a   1.000
_cell.length_b   1.000
_cell.length_c   1.000
_cell.angle_alpha   90.00
_cell.angle_beta   90.00
_cell.angle_gamma   90.00
#
_symmetry.space_group_name_H-M   'P 1'
#
loop_
_entity.id
_entity.type
_entity.pdbx_description
1 polymer ?
#
loop_
_entity_poly.entity_id
_entity_poly.type
_entity_poly.pdbx_seq_one_letter_code
_entity_poly.pdbx_strand_id
1 'polypeptide(L)' 'MPSKERENMIKLECTVCKHTNYFTRKNKKILKNRLELKKLCKYCKIHTLHKETK' A
#
# COMPACT_ATOMS: atom_id res chain seq x y z
N MET A 1 -25.52 6.16 10.63
CA MET A 1 -24.38 7.11 10.57
C MET A 1 -23.21 6.40 9.88
N PRO A 2 -22.60 6.96 8.82
CA PRO A 2 -21.60 6.24 8.04
C PRO A 2 -20.27 6.19 8.81
N SER A 3 -19.90 4.98 9.21
CA SER A 3 -18.69 4.63 9.95
C SER A 3 -17.44 5.09 9.20
N LYS A 4 -16.78 6.12 9.74
CA LYS A 4 -15.63 6.87 9.20
C LYS A 4 -14.31 6.07 9.12
N GLU A 5 -14.40 4.75 9.08
CA GLU A 5 -13.26 3.82 9.22
C GLU A 5 -12.75 3.29 7.86
N ARG A 6 -13.58 3.38 6.80
CA ARG A 6 -13.21 2.87 5.46
C ARG A 6 -12.35 3.83 4.63
N GLU A 7 -12.18 5.09 5.05
CA GLU A 7 -11.47 6.10 4.25
C GLU A 7 -9.94 6.04 4.34
N ASN A 8 -9.41 5.15 5.20
CA ASN A 8 -7.99 5.10 5.54
C ASN A 8 -7.27 3.84 5.03
N MET A 9 -7.97 2.94 4.33
CA MET A 9 -7.33 1.77 3.76
C MET A 9 -6.64 2.15 2.45
N ILE A 10 -5.33 1.94 2.40
CA ILE A 10 -4.50 2.12 1.20
C ILE A 10 -4.05 0.75 0.70
N LYS A 11 -3.94 0.64 -0.62
CA LYS A 11 -3.41 -0.53 -1.30
C LYS A 11 -1.93 -0.29 -1.56
N LEU A 12 -1.10 -1.30 -1.42
CA LEU A 12 0.29 -1.26 -1.87
C LEU A 12 0.46 -2.18 -3.06
N GLU A 13 0.85 -1.57 -4.17
CA GLU A 13 1.10 -2.19 -5.44
C GLU A 13 2.59 -2.37 -5.65
N CYS A 14 2.99 -3.57 -6.08
CA CYS A 14 4.35 -3.82 -6.54
C CYS A 14 4.67 -3.06 -7.83
N THR A 15 5.82 -2.42 -7.93
CA THR A 15 6.26 -1.77 -9.18
C THR A 15 6.55 -2.73 -10.34
N VAL A 16 6.86 -3.99 -10.05
CA VAL A 16 7.28 -4.98 -11.06
C VAL A 16 6.11 -5.82 -11.54
N CYS A 17 5.40 -6.46 -10.60
CA CYS A 17 4.28 -7.35 -10.89
C CYS A 17 2.93 -6.59 -11.02
N LYS A 18 2.86 -5.28 -10.70
CA LYS A 18 1.62 -4.47 -10.58
C LYS A 18 0.52 -5.12 -9.71
N HIS A 19 0.91 -6.11 -8.92
CA HIS A 19 0.01 -6.81 -8.03
C HIS A 19 -0.15 -6.01 -6.75
N THR A 20 -1.41 -5.75 -6.40
CA THR A 20 -1.77 -5.26 -5.07
C THR A 20 -1.70 -6.45 -4.10
N ASN A 21 -0.63 -6.52 -3.30
CA ASN A 21 -0.44 -7.62 -2.35
C ASN A 21 -0.66 -7.21 -0.90
N TYR A 22 -0.60 -5.91 -0.59
CA TYR A 22 -0.71 -5.45 0.79
C TYR A 22 -1.77 -4.36 0.93
N PHE A 23 -2.55 -4.46 1.99
CA PHE A 23 -3.53 -3.47 2.39
C PHE A 23 -3.05 -2.92 3.73
N THR A 24 -2.80 -1.63 3.82
CA THR A 24 -2.37 -0.98 5.06
C THR A 24 -3.35 0.11 5.42
N ARG A 25 -3.55 0.35 6.71
CA ARG A 25 -4.36 1.47 7.18
C ARG A 25 -3.42 2.66 7.38
N LYS A 26 -3.62 3.73 6.62
CA LYS A 26 -2.82 4.95 6.76
C LYS A 26 -3.70 6.10 7.18
N ASN A 27 -3.25 6.80 8.21
CA ASN A 27 -3.92 8.00 8.69
C ASN A 27 -3.56 9.18 7.76
N LYS A 28 -4.50 9.54 6.86
CA LYS A 28 -4.34 10.66 5.91
C LYS A 28 -3.93 12.00 6.56
N LYS A 29 -4.17 12.16 7.87
CA LYS A 29 -3.79 13.34 8.67
C LYS A 29 -2.32 13.39 9.07
N ILE A 30 -1.64 12.26 9.21
CA ILE A 30 -0.30 12.18 9.84
C ILE A 30 0.78 11.89 8.79
N LEU A 31 0.49 11.06 7.80
CA LEU A 31 1.47 10.67 6.78
C LEU A 31 1.09 11.25 5.42
N LYS A 32 1.62 12.45 5.11
CA LYS A 32 1.50 13.12 3.80
C LYS A 32 2.45 12.56 2.74
N ASN A 33 3.53 11.88 3.14
CA ASN A 33 4.52 11.33 2.21
C ASN A 33 4.10 9.98 1.65
N ARG A 34 4.36 9.73 0.36
CA ARG A 34 4.24 8.41 -0.28
C ARG A 34 5.08 7.39 0.50
N LEU A 35 4.47 6.34 1.04
CA LEU A 35 5.20 5.19 1.55
C LEU A 35 5.68 4.37 0.36
N GLU A 36 6.99 4.25 0.24
CA GLU A 36 7.63 3.29 -0.64
C GLU A 36 8.26 2.23 0.25
N LEU A 37 7.60 1.08 0.35
CA LEU A 37 8.05 -0.02 1.20
C LEU A 37 8.72 -1.09 0.34
N LYS A 38 9.96 -1.44 0.65
CA LYS A 38 10.61 -2.63 0.06
C LYS A 38 10.03 -3.88 0.73
N LYS A 39 9.20 -4.61 0.00
CA LYS A 39 8.62 -5.89 0.44
C LYS A 39 8.87 -6.95 -0.62
N LEU A 40 8.81 -8.21 -0.20
CA LEU A 40 8.91 -9.35 -1.09
C LEU A 40 7.64 -9.46 -1.96
N CYS A 41 7.73 -9.36 -3.31
CA CYS A 41 6.61 -9.75 -4.17
C CYS A 41 6.56 -11.29 -4.19
N LYS A 42 5.46 -11.89 -3.74
CA LYS A 42 5.26 -13.36 -3.77
C LYS A 42 5.35 -13.94 -5.18
N TYR A 43 5.01 -13.15 -6.20
CA TYR A 43 5.07 -13.54 -7.61
C TYR A 43 6.48 -13.46 -8.19
N CYS A 44 7.20 -12.36 -7.93
CA CYS A 44 8.56 -12.19 -8.45
C CYS A 44 9.63 -12.89 -7.58
N LYS A 45 9.27 -13.32 -6.35
CA LYS A 45 10.19 -13.88 -5.34
C LYS A 45 11.40 -13.00 -5.02
N ILE A 46 11.31 -11.71 -5.35
CA ILE A 46 12.34 -10.69 -5.11
C ILE A 46 11.78 -9.54 -4.27
N HIS A 47 12.65 -8.85 -3.55
CA HIS A 47 12.30 -7.67 -2.78
C HIS A 47 12.16 -6.47 -3.73
N THR A 48 10.93 -6.02 -3.93
CA THR A 48 10.60 -4.91 -4.82
C THR A 48 10.01 -3.75 -4.06
N LEU A 49 10.15 -2.56 -4.64
CA LEU A 49 9.48 -1.37 -4.12
C LEU A 49 7.98 -1.52 -4.35
N HIS A 50 7.23 -1.46 -3.26
CA HIS A 50 5.79 -1.35 -3.30
C HIS A 50 5.40 0.12 -3.13
N LYS A 51 4.62 0.63 -4.08
CA LYS A 51 4.08 1.99 -4.07
C LYS A 51 2.65 1.97 -3.57
N GLU A 52 2.26 3.00 -2.83
CA GLU A 52 0.88 3.21 -2.43
C GLU A 52 0.00 3.53 -3.64
N THR A 53 -1.03 2.72 -3.85
CA THR A 53 -2.17 2.98 -4.72
C THR A 53 -3.36 3.39 -3.86
N LYS A 54 -4.03 4.47 -4.27
CA LYS A 54 -5.08 5.14 -3.50
C LYS A 54 -6.35 4.30 -3.37
#